data_AF-A0A5N6X3P4-F1
#
_entry.id   AF-A0A5N6X3P4-F1
#
_cell.length_a   1.000
_cell.length_b   1.000
_cell.length_c   1.000
_cell.angle_alpha   90.00
_cell.angle_beta   90.00
_cell.angle_gamma   90.00
#
_symmetry.space_group_name_H-M   'P 1'
#
loop_
_entity.id
_entity.type
_entity.pdbx_description
1 polymer ?
#
loop_
_entity_poly.entity_id
_entity_poly.type
_entity_poly.pdbx_seq_one_letter_code
_entity_poly.pdbx_strand_id
1 'polypeptide(L)'
;MALRTSADNAEDVAAGFREFREHLPGHEAEITGLIADLFAISSALKRLDNLTNDRRHQHNLAIVQPDLELVRTSLKITLEDIVDFFGDLEVRRGSARDVYRRTWIELCEFFRDEGKDSPPTRLARYKTYLNELEDHMTDKFPDPSFMASLRTGLKGLLAQQCSRLPHQLGSMSLSTPSSPSSHSTEPGSPVSDRRPRNRRSYERARPSHPSPHSPLSPASGNFSDVPPSAPDAPGSPFTSSATSHSLGSNTISDHWAKNVFKEARATTRIPYVGESSKCLGDVTPGVKRWLNETGFEELFQLAFNGDSDLRVYLYVREDDHRVRIVCKTFRSPRSSDYHCLPLNMLEIVRVGSCLQLCRRRRGGQELVLWANLKFSTLEHMVLFFCTFLALRSQDCGRPVDRIRDYELDDEEELFGG
;
A
#
# COMPACT_ATOMS: atom_id res chain seq x y z
N MET A 1 1.67 -25.93 -13.58
CA MET A 1 1.60 -24.88 -12.53
C MET A 1 0.14 -24.67 -12.15
N ALA A 2 -0.19 -24.27 -10.93
CA ALA A 2 -1.59 -24.11 -10.51
C ALA A 2 -2.09 -22.66 -10.68
N LEU A 3 -1.95 -22.11 -11.89
CA LEU A 3 -2.35 -20.73 -12.21
C LEU A 3 -3.86 -20.56 -12.18
N ARG A 4 -4.58 -21.58 -12.64
CA ARG A 4 -6.05 -21.62 -12.58
C ARG A 4 -6.58 -21.53 -11.15
N THR A 5 -5.99 -22.27 -10.21
CA THR A 5 -6.33 -22.16 -8.79
C THR A 5 -6.07 -20.76 -8.24
N SER A 6 -4.94 -20.13 -8.61
CA SER A 6 -4.69 -18.74 -8.21
C SER A 6 -5.70 -17.76 -8.80
N ALA A 7 -6.20 -18.03 -10.02
CA ALA A 7 -7.24 -17.24 -10.66
C ALA A 7 -8.59 -17.38 -9.95
N ASP A 8 -8.96 -18.61 -9.57
CA ASP A 8 -10.18 -18.91 -8.82
C ASP A 8 -10.14 -18.23 -7.43
N ASN A 9 -9.01 -18.33 -6.72
CA ASN A 9 -8.82 -17.63 -5.44
C ASN A 9 -8.98 -16.10 -5.55
N ALA A 10 -8.52 -15.49 -6.65
CA ALA A 10 -8.71 -14.05 -6.86
C ALA A 10 -10.19 -13.70 -7.08
N GLU A 11 -10.96 -14.56 -7.75
CA GLU A 11 -12.41 -14.38 -7.94
C GLU A 11 -13.19 -14.55 -6.62
N ASP A 12 -12.77 -15.48 -5.77
CA ASP A 12 -13.34 -15.68 -4.44
C ASP A 12 -13.12 -14.46 -3.54
N VAL A 13 -11.90 -13.91 -3.52
CA VAL A 13 -11.62 -12.65 -2.79
C VAL A 13 -12.42 -11.48 -3.35
N ALA A 14 -12.62 -11.43 -4.68
CA ALA A 14 -13.45 -10.40 -5.31
C ALA A 14 -14.94 -10.54 -4.94
N ALA A 15 -15.42 -11.77 -4.74
CA ALA A 15 -16.76 -12.02 -4.19
C ALA A 15 -16.86 -11.54 -2.74
N GLY A 16 -15.86 -11.85 -1.90
CA GLY A 16 -15.79 -11.34 -0.52
C GLY A 16 -15.83 -9.82 -0.43
N PHE A 17 -15.07 -9.12 -1.29
CA PHE A 17 -15.13 -7.65 -1.36
C PHE A 17 -16.49 -7.11 -1.80
N ARG A 18 -17.26 -7.84 -2.62
CA ARG A 18 -18.61 -7.42 -3.01
C ARG A 18 -19.55 -7.38 -1.81
N GLU A 19 -19.52 -8.41 -0.97
CA GLU A 19 -20.29 -8.46 0.28
C GLU A 19 -19.79 -7.42 1.29
N PHE A 20 -18.47 -7.25 1.38
CA PHE A 20 -17.83 -6.26 2.24
C PHE A 20 -18.24 -4.81 1.91
N ARG A 21 -18.34 -4.50 0.62
CA ARG A 21 -18.72 -3.18 0.10
C ARG A 21 -20.10 -2.72 0.59
N GLU A 22 -21.07 -3.62 0.69
CA GLU A 22 -22.45 -3.28 1.07
C GLU A 22 -22.54 -2.68 2.48
N HIS A 23 -21.54 -2.92 3.32
CA HIS A 23 -21.50 -2.49 4.72
C HIS A 23 -20.67 -1.22 4.95
N LEU A 24 -20.07 -0.64 3.88
CA LEU A 24 -19.10 0.45 3.96
C LEU A 24 -19.41 1.63 3.02
N PRO A 25 -20.41 2.46 3.37
CA PRO A 25 -20.70 3.66 2.61
C PRO A 25 -19.58 4.68 2.73
N GLY A 26 -19.17 5.26 1.60
CA GLY A 26 -18.02 6.15 1.43
C GLY A 26 -16.76 5.48 0.87
N HIS A 27 -16.74 4.15 0.76
CA HIS A 27 -15.61 3.38 0.21
C HIS A 27 -16.00 2.54 -1.01
N GLU A 28 -17.21 2.71 -1.54
CA GLU A 28 -17.76 1.84 -2.58
C GLU A 28 -16.95 1.90 -3.88
N ALA A 29 -16.50 3.09 -4.28
CA ALA A 29 -15.70 3.27 -5.49
C ALA A 29 -14.34 2.58 -5.37
N GLU A 30 -13.66 2.75 -4.24
CA GLU A 30 -12.36 2.14 -3.96
C GLU A 30 -12.46 0.60 -3.93
N ILE A 31 -13.44 0.06 -3.20
CA ILE A 31 -13.67 -1.39 -3.13
C ILE A 31 -14.09 -1.94 -4.50
N THR A 32 -14.87 -1.20 -5.28
CA THR A 32 -15.22 -1.59 -6.66
C THR A 32 -13.98 -1.64 -7.56
N GLY A 33 -13.02 -0.72 -7.37
CA GLY A 33 -11.71 -0.77 -8.02
C GLY A 33 -10.94 -2.05 -7.69
N LEU A 34 -10.88 -2.43 -6.40
CA LEU A 34 -10.25 -3.68 -5.96
C LEU A 34 -10.89 -4.92 -6.61
N ILE A 35 -12.22 -4.96 -6.65
CA ILE A 35 -12.97 -6.05 -7.30
C ILE A 35 -12.60 -6.15 -8.78
N ALA A 36 -12.56 -5.03 -9.49
CA ALA A 36 -12.18 -4.99 -10.90
C ALA A 36 -10.74 -5.46 -11.13
N ASP A 37 -9.80 -5.03 -10.27
CA ASP A 37 -8.40 -5.45 -10.35
C ASP A 37 -8.22 -6.95 -10.10
N LEU A 38 -8.94 -7.53 -9.13
CA LEU A 38 -8.92 -8.97 -8.88
C LEU A 38 -9.45 -9.78 -10.08
N PHE A 39 -10.52 -9.33 -10.73
CA PHE A 39 -11.00 -9.96 -11.97
C PHE A 39 -10.03 -9.82 -13.13
N ALA A 40 -9.34 -8.67 -13.24
CA ALA A 40 -8.29 -8.48 -14.23
C ALA A 40 -7.09 -9.42 -13.99
N ILE A 41 -6.67 -9.58 -12.74
CA ILE A 41 -5.63 -10.54 -12.32
C ILE A 41 -6.06 -11.97 -12.66
N SER A 42 -7.28 -12.37 -12.30
CA SER A 42 -7.82 -13.70 -12.62
C SER A 42 -7.83 -13.96 -14.12
N SER A 43 -8.27 -12.97 -14.91
CA SER A 43 -8.27 -13.06 -16.36
C SER A 43 -6.86 -13.22 -16.94
N ALA A 44 -5.88 -12.48 -16.43
CA ALA A 44 -4.48 -12.60 -16.85
C ALA A 44 -3.88 -13.96 -16.48
N LEU A 45 -4.16 -14.48 -15.27
CA LEU A 45 -3.74 -15.81 -14.85
C LEU A 45 -4.33 -16.91 -15.73
N LYS A 46 -5.62 -16.81 -16.11
CA LYS A 46 -6.29 -17.75 -17.03
C LYS A 46 -5.67 -17.70 -18.44
N ARG A 47 -5.31 -16.52 -18.95
CA ARG A 47 -4.61 -16.38 -20.24
C ARG A 47 -3.20 -16.98 -20.19
N LEU A 48 -2.43 -16.69 -19.14
CA LEU A 48 -1.11 -17.27 -18.93
C LEU A 48 -1.18 -18.79 -18.78
N ASP A 49 -2.17 -19.33 -18.07
CA ASP A 49 -2.40 -20.79 -17.97
C ASP A 49 -2.58 -21.42 -19.35
N ASN A 50 -3.40 -20.82 -20.21
CA ASN A 50 -3.57 -21.27 -21.60
C ASN A 50 -2.25 -21.22 -22.38
N LEU A 51 -1.46 -20.14 -22.25
CA LEU A 51 -0.16 -20.00 -22.90
C LEU A 51 0.86 -21.04 -22.40
N THR A 52 0.86 -21.35 -21.10
CA THR A 52 1.75 -22.37 -20.54
C THR A 52 1.45 -23.78 -21.03
N ASN A 53 0.21 -24.03 -21.46
CA ASN A 53 -0.24 -25.30 -22.02
C ASN A 53 -0.01 -25.40 -23.55
N ASP A 54 0.30 -24.30 -24.22
CA ASP A 54 0.59 -24.29 -25.66
C ASP A 54 2.06 -24.63 -25.93
N ARG A 55 2.28 -25.62 -26.81
CA ARG A 55 3.62 -26.07 -27.23
C ARG A 55 4.45 -24.96 -27.89
N ARG A 56 3.81 -23.98 -28.53
CA ARG A 56 4.49 -22.88 -29.24
C ARG A 56 5.27 -21.96 -28.31
N HIS A 57 4.82 -21.82 -27.07
CA HIS A 57 5.40 -20.90 -26.08
C HIS A 57 6.32 -21.60 -25.07
N GLN A 58 6.65 -22.87 -25.27
CA GLN A 58 7.48 -23.65 -24.33
C GLN A 58 8.89 -23.08 -24.12
N HIS A 59 9.49 -22.48 -25.15
CA HIS A 59 10.81 -21.86 -25.01
C HIS A 59 10.75 -20.62 -24.10
N ASN A 60 9.76 -19.75 -24.33
CA ASN A 60 9.55 -18.54 -23.53
C ASN A 60 9.10 -18.88 -22.11
N LEU A 61 8.36 -19.99 -21.93
CA LEU A 61 7.95 -20.49 -20.63
C LEU A 61 9.13 -20.73 -19.70
N ALA A 62 10.21 -21.33 -20.19
CA ALA A 62 11.40 -21.59 -19.38
C ALA A 62 12.05 -20.29 -18.86
N ILE A 63 11.93 -19.19 -19.62
CA ILE A 63 12.45 -17.87 -19.26
C ILE A 63 11.52 -17.16 -18.26
N VAL A 64 10.21 -17.26 -18.48
CA VAL A 64 9.16 -16.57 -17.71
C VAL A 64 8.82 -17.29 -16.39
N GLN A 65 9.04 -18.61 -16.33
CA GLN A 65 8.64 -19.45 -15.19
C GLN A 65 9.12 -18.95 -13.81
N PRO A 66 10.37 -18.48 -13.62
CA PRO A 66 10.80 -17.96 -12.31
C PRO A 66 10.02 -16.73 -11.87
N ASP A 67 9.71 -15.83 -12.79
CA ASP A 67 8.94 -14.63 -12.52
C ASP A 67 7.46 -14.94 -12.28
N LEU A 68 6.93 -15.94 -13.00
CA LEU A 68 5.56 -16.40 -12.83
C LEU A 68 5.33 -17.05 -11.45
N GLU A 69 6.28 -17.87 -10.98
CA GLU A 69 6.21 -18.43 -9.62
C GLU A 69 6.42 -17.36 -8.53
N LEU A 70 7.25 -16.34 -8.79
CA LEU A 70 7.41 -15.19 -7.89
C LEU A 70 6.08 -14.44 -7.70
N VAL A 71 5.42 -14.07 -8.81
CA VAL A 71 4.11 -13.40 -8.80
C VAL A 71 3.07 -14.26 -8.11
N ARG A 72 2.97 -15.53 -8.48
CA ARG A 72 2.00 -16.47 -7.90
C ARG A 72 2.16 -16.62 -6.39
N THR A 73 3.40 -16.74 -5.90
CA THR A 73 3.68 -16.92 -4.47
C THR A 73 3.29 -15.67 -3.68
N SER A 74 3.72 -14.49 -4.13
CA SER A 74 3.42 -13.24 -3.45
C SER A 74 1.92 -12.89 -3.50
N LEU A 75 1.27 -13.11 -4.65
CA LEU A 75 -0.16 -12.92 -4.80
C LEU A 75 -0.94 -13.85 -3.86
N LYS A 76 -0.55 -15.12 -3.75
CA LYS A 76 -1.19 -16.08 -2.86
C LYS A 76 -1.21 -15.56 -1.41
N ILE A 77 -0.06 -15.11 -0.89
CA ILE A 77 0.02 -14.58 0.48
C ILE A 77 -0.88 -13.36 0.64
N THR A 78 -0.86 -12.43 -0.32
CA THR A 78 -1.74 -11.25 -0.29
C THR A 78 -3.23 -11.64 -0.25
N LEU A 79 -3.65 -12.64 -1.04
CA LEU A 79 -5.04 -13.08 -1.05
C LEU A 79 -5.42 -13.79 0.26
N GLU A 80 -4.52 -14.61 0.81
CA GLU A 80 -4.71 -15.25 2.12
C GLU A 80 -4.82 -14.21 3.24
N ASP A 81 -3.96 -13.19 3.27
CA ASP A 81 -4.04 -12.08 4.23
C ASP A 81 -5.42 -11.39 4.18
N ILE A 82 -5.95 -11.12 2.97
CA ILE A 82 -7.27 -10.50 2.82
C ILE A 82 -8.38 -11.42 3.35
N VAL A 83 -8.30 -12.72 3.06
CA VAL A 83 -9.27 -13.70 3.57
C VAL A 83 -9.24 -13.77 5.09
N ASP A 84 -8.06 -13.70 5.71
CA ASP A 84 -7.92 -13.68 7.17
C ASP A 84 -8.65 -12.47 7.79
N PHE A 85 -8.53 -11.28 7.17
CA PHE A 85 -9.30 -10.11 7.59
C PHE A 85 -10.81 -10.29 7.46
N PHE A 86 -11.28 -11.00 6.43
CA PHE A 86 -12.70 -11.30 6.28
C PHE A 86 -13.18 -12.32 7.32
N GLY A 87 -12.39 -13.36 7.61
CA GLY A 87 -12.72 -14.36 8.64
C GLY A 87 -12.84 -13.75 10.04
N ASP A 88 -12.04 -12.73 10.33
CA ASP A 88 -12.07 -11.96 11.58
C ASP A 88 -13.40 -11.21 11.82
N LEU A 89 -14.19 -10.96 10.78
CA LEU A 89 -15.47 -10.23 10.90
C LEU A 89 -16.50 -10.98 11.75
N GLU A 90 -16.51 -12.31 11.68
CA GLU A 90 -17.49 -13.15 12.41
C GLU A 90 -17.19 -13.23 13.91
N VAL A 91 -15.93 -13.04 14.30
CA VAL A 91 -15.47 -13.19 15.70
C VAL A 91 -15.64 -11.89 16.49
N ARG A 92 -15.64 -10.74 15.81
CA ARG A 92 -15.62 -9.41 16.43
C ARG A 92 -16.98 -9.00 16.98
N ARG A 93 -17.01 -8.49 18.21
CA ARG A 93 -18.23 -7.91 18.84
C ARG A 93 -18.38 -6.43 18.47
N GLY A 94 -19.59 -6.03 18.13
CA GLY A 94 -19.95 -4.63 17.86
C GLY A 94 -21.14 -4.50 16.92
N SER A 95 -21.49 -3.26 16.54
CA SER A 95 -22.41 -3.06 15.42
C SER A 95 -21.73 -3.52 14.12
N ALA A 96 -22.48 -4.13 13.20
CA ALA A 96 -21.92 -4.66 11.95
C ALA A 96 -21.14 -3.56 11.20
N ARG A 97 -21.72 -2.37 11.04
CA ARG A 97 -21.07 -1.24 10.36
C ARG A 97 -19.73 -0.83 10.99
N ASP A 98 -19.63 -0.81 12.32
CA ASP A 98 -18.38 -0.44 13.00
C ASP A 98 -17.31 -1.52 12.88
N VAL A 99 -17.71 -2.80 12.86
CA VAL A 99 -16.79 -3.93 12.67
C VAL A 99 -16.18 -3.88 11.27
N TYR A 100 -17.00 -3.74 10.23
CA TYR A 100 -16.52 -3.64 8.85
C TYR A 100 -15.63 -2.40 8.65
N ARG A 101 -15.99 -1.25 9.25
CA ARG A 101 -15.18 -0.02 9.15
C ARG A 101 -13.80 -0.19 9.79
N ARG A 102 -13.73 -0.79 10.97
CA ARG A 102 -12.46 -1.06 11.65
C ARG A 102 -11.60 -2.06 10.87
N THR A 103 -12.19 -3.15 10.40
CA THR A 103 -11.49 -4.14 9.57
C THR A 103 -10.95 -3.51 8.29
N TRP A 104 -11.68 -2.61 7.64
CA TRP A 104 -11.19 -1.89 6.46
C TRP A 104 -9.97 -1.03 6.76
N ILE A 105 -10.00 -0.26 7.86
CA ILE A 105 -8.87 0.57 8.28
C ILE A 105 -7.65 -0.31 8.59
N GLU A 106 -7.84 -1.36 9.38
CA GLU A 106 -6.77 -2.30 9.76
C GLU A 106 -6.18 -3.02 8.55
N LEU A 107 -7.01 -3.42 7.58
CA LEU A 107 -6.55 -3.99 6.32
C LEU A 107 -5.68 -2.97 5.58
N CYS A 108 -6.16 -1.74 5.39
CA CYS A 108 -5.41 -0.68 4.71
C CYS A 108 -4.10 -0.32 5.43
N GLU A 109 -4.07 -0.34 6.76
CA GLU A 109 -2.86 -0.13 7.58
C GLU A 109 -1.89 -1.30 7.42
N PHE A 110 -2.37 -2.54 7.49
CA PHE A 110 -1.54 -3.74 7.32
C PHE A 110 -0.79 -3.77 5.98
N PHE A 111 -1.48 -3.47 4.88
CA PHE A 111 -0.89 -3.46 3.55
C PHE A 111 0.16 -2.34 3.41
N ARG A 112 -0.09 -1.20 4.07
CA ARG A 112 0.83 -0.05 4.13
C ARG A 112 2.07 -0.35 4.96
N ASP A 113 1.93 -0.99 6.11
CA ASP A 113 3.06 -1.30 7.00
C ASP A 113 4.00 -2.35 6.40
N GLU A 114 3.45 -3.36 5.71
CA GLU A 114 4.28 -4.40 5.10
C GLU A 114 5.05 -3.91 3.86
N GLY A 115 4.31 -3.30 2.93
CA GLY A 115 4.81 -3.05 1.59
C GLY A 115 5.05 -1.57 1.28
N LYS A 116 4.66 -0.66 2.19
CA LYS A 116 4.50 0.78 1.92
C LYS A 116 3.52 1.07 0.77
N ASP A 117 2.60 0.15 0.52
CA ASP A 117 1.62 0.22 -0.57
C ASP A 117 0.20 0.12 -0.03
N SER A 118 -0.75 0.78 -0.69
CA SER A 118 -2.17 0.51 -0.47
C SER A 118 -2.61 -0.78 -1.17
N PRO A 119 -3.73 -1.42 -0.76
CA PRO A 119 -4.26 -2.59 -1.46
C PRO A 119 -4.44 -2.38 -2.97
N PRO A 120 -5.00 -1.23 -3.45
CA PRO A 120 -5.09 -0.96 -4.88
C PRO A 120 -3.73 -0.94 -5.60
N THR A 121 -2.74 -0.25 -5.02
CA THR A 121 -1.39 -0.18 -5.60
C THR A 121 -0.74 -1.56 -5.69
N ARG A 122 -0.93 -2.40 -4.68
CA ARG A 122 -0.40 -3.76 -4.66
C ARG A 122 -1.05 -4.65 -5.72
N LEU A 123 -2.37 -4.60 -5.87
CA LEU A 123 -3.07 -5.34 -6.93
C LEU A 123 -2.70 -4.83 -8.33
N ALA A 124 -2.59 -3.52 -8.51
CA ALA A 124 -2.13 -2.93 -9.75
C ALA A 124 -0.72 -3.43 -10.13
N ARG A 125 0.19 -3.57 -9.16
CA ARG A 125 1.53 -4.14 -9.40
C ARG A 125 1.46 -5.58 -9.90
N TYR A 126 0.64 -6.44 -9.27
CA TYR A 126 0.45 -7.82 -9.74
C TYR A 126 -0.12 -7.86 -11.17
N LYS A 127 -1.16 -7.05 -11.43
CA LYS A 127 -1.79 -6.94 -12.75
C LYS A 127 -0.80 -6.52 -13.83
N THR A 128 -0.04 -5.45 -13.59
CA THR A 128 0.98 -4.96 -14.52
C THR A 128 2.03 -6.05 -14.77
N TYR A 129 2.52 -6.70 -13.71
CA TYR A 129 3.55 -7.71 -13.88
C TYR A 129 3.03 -8.93 -14.66
N LEU A 130 1.81 -9.41 -14.39
CA LEU A 130 1.20 -10.50 -15.16
C LEU A 130 1.02 -10.15 -16.64
N ASN A 131 0.63 -8.91 -16.96
CA ASN A 131 0.50 -8.46 -18.35
C ASN A 131 1.87 -8.44 -19.05
N GLU A 132 2.93 -7.96 -18.40
CA GLU A 132 4.28 -7.99 -18.98
C GLU A 132 4.79 -9.43 -19.19
N LEU A 133 4.44 -10.37 -18.29
CA LEU A 133 4.75 -11.79 -18.49
C LEU A 133 3.98 -12.39 -19.67
N GLU A 134 2.72 -12.00 -19.87
CA GLU A 134 1.91 -12.40 -21.03
C GLU A 134 2.51 -11.86 -22.34
N ASP A 135 2.93 -10.60 -22.36
CA ASP A 135 3.59 -9.99 -23.50
C ASP A 135 4.93 -10.67 -23.79
N HIS A 136 5.72 -10.98 -22.76
CA HIS A 136 6.97 -11.73 -22.91
C HIS A 136 6.76 -13.15 -23.45
N MET A 137 5.69 -13.83 -23.00
CA MET A 137 5.31 -15.16 -23.50
C MET A 137 4.90 -15.13 -24.98
N THR A 138 4.33 -14.01 -25.45
CA THR A 138 3.81 -13.83 -26.81
C THR A 138 4.78 -13.11 -27.76
N ASP A 139 6.07 -13.08 -27.43
CA ASP A 139 7.16 -12.44 -28.20
C ASP A 139 6.95 -10.93 -28.45
N LYS A 140 6.14 -10.27 -27.62
CA LYS A 140 6.09 -8.82 -27.57
C LYS A 140 7.21 -8.39 -26.62
N PHE A 141 8.32 -7.92 -27.19
CA PHE A 141 9.53 -7.53 -26.46
C PHE A 141 9.22 -6.53 -25.33
N PRO A 142 9.15 -6.97 -24.06
CA PRO A 142 8.88 -6.08 -22.95
C PRO A 142 10.13 -5.25 -22.66
N ASP A 143 9.96 -4.04 -22.11
CA ASP A 143 11.10 -3.23 -21.69
C ASP A 143 11.90 -3.97 -20.60
N PRO A 144 13.16 -4.38 -20.87
CA PRO A 144 13.95 -5.17 -19.92
C PRO A 144 14.21 -4.42 -18.60
N SER A 145 14.30 -3.08 -18.65
CA SER A 145 14.56 -2.25 -17.49
C SER A 145 13.31 -2.16 -16.60
N PHE A 146 12.14 -2.01 -17.22
CA PHE A 146 10.85 -2.02 -16.54
C PHE A 146 10.57 -3.38 -15.90
N MET A 147 10.79 -4.47 -16.63
CA MET A 147 10.66 -5.84 -16.11
C MET A 147 11.59 -6.12 -14.93
N ALA A 148 12.84 -5.65 -14.99
CA ALA A 148 13.78 -5.78 -13.88
C ALA A 148 13.33 -4.99 -12.64
N SER A 149 12.75 -3.79 -12.83
CA SER A 149 12.16 -2.99 -11.76
C SER A 149 10.99 -3.71 -11.08
N LEU A 150 10.03 -4.22 -11.86
CA LEU A 150 8.90 -5.00 -11.36
C LEU A 150 9.35 -6.23 -10.56
N ARG A 151 10.31 -6.99 -11.11
CA ARG A 151 10.91 -8.15 -10.44
C ARG A 151 11.55 -7.78 -9.11
N THR A 152 12.29 -6.68 -9.07
CA THR A 152 13.01 -6.23 -7.87
C THR A 152 12.02 -5.77 -6.79
N GLY A 153 11.02 -4.97 -7.18
CA GLY A 153 9.97 -4.53 -6.28
C GLY A 153 9.20 -5.71 -5.68
N LEU A 154 8.84 -6.70 -6.51
CA LEU A 154 8.10 -7.85 -6.03
C LEU A 154 8.93 -8.79 -5.15
N LYS A 155 10.22 -8.97 -5.44
CA LYS A 155 11.14 -9.70 -4.53
C LYS A 155 11.24 -9.01 -3.18
N GLY A 156 11.30 -7.68 -3.16
CA GLY A 156 11.27 -6.90 -1.92
C GLY A 156 10.00 -7.15 -1.13
N LEU A 157 8.83 -7.09 -1.78
CA LEU A 157 7.55 -7.39 -1.13
C LEU A 157 7.48 -8.82 -0.59
N LEU A 158 7.87 -9.82 -1.39
CA LEU A 158 7.84 -11.22 -0.96
C LEU A 158 8.77 -11.48 0.23
N ALA A 159 9.91 -10.80 0.33
CA ALA A 159 10.78 -10.90 1.48
C ALA A 159 10.11 -10.39 2.76
N GLN A 160 9.30 -9.32 2.68
CA GLN A 160 8.52 -8.81 3.81
C GLN A 160 7.36 -9.75 4.16
N GLN A 161 6.66 -10.28 3.17
CA GLN A 161 5.63 -11.32 3.36
C GLN A 161 6.19 -12.53 4.11
N CYS A 162 7.36 -13.02 3.67
CA CYS A 162 8.01 -14.16 4.29
C CYS A 162 8.57 -13.86 5.69
N SER A 163 8.97 -12.63 6.00
CA SER A 163 9.49 -12.30 7.34
C SER A 163 8.40 -12.33 8.42
N ARG A 164 7.13 -12.19 8.04
CA ARG A 164 5.98 -12.19 8.96
C ARG A 164 5.43 -13.59 9.27
N LEU A 165 5.54 -14.54 8.33
CA LEU A 165 5.09 -15.92 8.51
C LEU A 165 5.69 -16.62 9.76
N PRO A 166 6.98 -16.46 10.12
CA PRO A 166 7.53 -16.98 11.38
C PRO A 166 6.92 -16.36 12.64
N HIS A 167 6.48 -15.10 12.59
CA HIS A 167 5.89 -14.40 13.74
C HIS A 167 4.46 -14.86 14.03
N GLN A 168 3.70 -15.30 13.02
CA GLN A 168 2.39 -15.95 13.21
C GLN A 168 2.53 -17.34 13.85
N LEU A 169 3.53 -18.13 13.46
CA LEU A 169 3.80 -19.44 14.07
C LEU A 169 4.35 -19.33 15.51
N GLY A 170 5.12 -18.28 15.81
CA GLY A 170 5.64 -18.00 17.16
C GLY A 170 4.58 -17.53 18.16
N SER A 171 3.52 -16.86 17.70
CA SER A 171 2.39 -16.41 18.53
C SER A 171 1.56 -17.56 19.10
N MET A 172 1.63 -18.75 18.49
CA MET A 172 0.86 -19.93 18.91
C MET A 172 1.58 -20.83 19.92
N SER A 173 2.81 -20.53 20.33
CA SER A 173 3.63 -21.44 21.15
C SER A 173 4.29 -20.76 22.36
N LEU A 174 3.48 -20.48 23.39
CA LEU A 174 3.96 -20.24 24.75
C LEU A 174 3.37 -21.30 25.68
N SER A 175 4.01 -22.47 25.65
CA SER A 175 3.98 -23.45 26.73
C SER A 175 5.35 -24.12 26.79
N THR A 176 6.25 -23.51 27.55
CA THR A 176 7.49 -24.15 28.04
C THR A 176 7.11 -25.41 28.82
N PRO A 177 7.88 -26.52 28.74
CA PRO A 177 9.12 -26.57 29.50
C PRO A 177 10.25 -27.47 28.94
N SER A 178 11.47 -27.10 29.36
CA SER A 178 12.56 -27.97 29.85
C SER A 178 13.11 -29.14 29.00
N SER A 179 14.42 -29.03 28.74
CA SER A 179 15.35 -30.01 28.15
C SER A 179 15.25 -31.45 28.69
N PRO A 180 15.73 -32.45 27.92
CA PRO A 180 16.32 -33.64 28.55
C PRO A 180 17.70 -34.01 27.98
N SER A 181 18.36 -34.97 28.66
CA SER A 181 19.62 -35.71 28.40
C SER A 181 19.38 -37.24 28.21
N SER A 182 20.42 -38.00 27.84
CA SER A 182 20.52 -39.37 27.28
C SER A 182 19.98 -40.61 28.01
N HIS A 183 19.35 -41.52 27.24
CA HIS A 183 19.62 -42.93 26.82
C HIS A 183 19.85 -43.88 28.00
N SER A 184 19.34 -45.11 28.04
CA SER A 184 19.33 -46.12 26.97
C SER A 184 18.52 -47.37 27.38
N THR A 185 18.21 -48.19 26.38
CA THR A 185 18.10 -49.68 26.37
C THR A 185 16.99 -50.38 27.18
N GLU A 186 15.97 -50.84 26.44
CA GLU A 186 15.56 -52.24 26.17
C GLU A 186 16.06 -53.40 27.06
N PRO A 187 15.49 -54.63 26.96
CA PRO A 187 14.21 -55.07 26.39
C PRO A 187 13.47 -56.12 27.26
N GLY A 188 12.28 -56.57 26.85
CA GLY A 188 11.70 -57.81 27.40
C GLY A 188 10.20 -58.00 27.18
N SER A 189 9.85 -58.52 26.01
CA SER A 189 8.58 -59.22 25.69
C SER A 189 8.39 -60.48 26.58
N PRO A 190 7.34 -61.35 26.47
CA PRO A 190 6.21 -61.36 25.51
C PRO A 190 4.86 -61.92 26.09
N VAL A 191 3.92 -62.23 25.17
CA VAL A 191 2.87 -63.30 25.22
C VAL A 191 1.60 -62.99 26.02
N SER A 192 0.37 -63.31 25.59
CA SER A 192 -0.25 -63.73 24.33
C SER A 192 -1.77 -63.88 24.59
N ASP A 193 -2.51 -63.91 23.50
CA ASP A 193 -3.60 -64.86 23.22
C ASP A 193 -5.09 -64.52 23.46
N ARG A 194 -5.81 -64.66 22.33
CA ARG A 194 -7.16 -65.24 22.11
C ARG A 194 -8.42 -64.33 22.11
N ARG A 195 -8.71 -63.78 20.92
CA ARG A 195 -9.81 -64.12 19.95
C ARG A 195 -11.23 -64.60 20.44
N PRO A 196 -12.30 -64.51 19.60
CA PRO A 196 -13.40 -63.55 19.78
C PRO A 196 -14.83 -64.14 19.60
N ARG A 197 -15.88 -63.32 19.80
CA ARG A 197 -17.27 -63.49 19.28
C ARG A 197 -18.09 -62.23 19.63
N ASN A 198 -19.20 -61.79 19.02
CA ASN A 198 -19.89 -61.78 17.72
C ASN A 198 -21.32 -61.24 18.01
N ARG A 199 -22.02 -60.63 17.03
CA ARG A 199 -23.45 -60.15 17.00
C ARG A 199 -23.75 -58.75 17.59
N ARG A 200 -24.28 -57.76 16.83
CA ARG A 200 -25.66 -57.56 16.27
C ARG A 200 -26.72 -57.56 17.42
N SER A 201 -27.65 -56.62 17.63
CA SER A 201 -28.33 -55.68 16.71
C SER A 201 -29.55 -54.95 17.36
N TYR A 202 -29.91 -53.76 16.83
CA TYR A 202 -31.19 -52.97 16.77
C TYR A 202 -32.28 -52.99 17.88
N GLU A 203 -32.71 -51.76 18.25
CA GLU A 203 -34.10 -51.19 18.25
C GLU A 203 -34.72 -50.65 19.58
N ARG A 204 -35.15 -49.36 19.49
CA ARG A 204 -36.38 -48.71 19.99
C ARG A 204 -36.34 -47.73 21.21
N ALA A 205 -37.02 -46.58 20.98
CA ALA A 205 -37.23 -45.33 21.76
C ALA A 205 -38.16 -45.47 23.00
N ARG A 206 -38.42 -44.54 23.95
CA ARG A 206 -38.34 -43.07 24.28
C ARG A 206 -38.79 -42.93 25.79
N PRO A 207 -39.04 -41.77 26.48
CA PRO A 207 -38.52 -40.38 26.49
C PRO A 207 -38.25 -39.71 27.90
N SER A 208 -37.37 -38.68 27.88
CA SER A 208 -37.31 -37.35 28.59
C SER A 208 -37.32 -37.09 30.12
N HIS A 209 -36.29 -36.31 30.54
CA HIS A 209 -36.08 -35.34 31.66
C HIS A 209 -35.28 -35.78 32.92
N PRO A 210 -34.59 -34.87 33.67
CA PRO A 210 -33.41 -34.06 33.27
C PRO A 210 -32.25 -34.02 34.32
N SER A 211 -31.05 -33.57 33.88
CA SER A 211 -29.83 -33.15 34.64
C SER A 211 -29.03 -34.26 35.38
N PRO A 212 -27.68 -34.18 35.54
CA PRO A 212 -26.81 -33.00 35.60
C PRO A 212 -25.51 -33.04 34.74
N HIS A 213 -24.74 -31.96 34.88
CA HIS A 213 -23.50 -31.55 34.20
C HIS A 213 -22.32 -32.55 34.17
N SER A 214 -21.62 -32.49 33.02
CA SER A 214 -20.19 -32.70 32.69
C SER A 214 -19.40 -33.83 33.37
N PRO A 215 -18.70 -34.68 32.58
CA PRO A 215 -17.29 -34.38 32.28
C PRO A 215 -16.76 -34.87 30.90
N LEU A 216 -15.66 -34.22 30.49
CA LEU A 216 -14.40 -34.71 29.86
C LEU A 216 -14.39 -35.78 28.74
N SER A 217 -13.59 -35.43 27.72
CA SER A 217 -13.22 -36.08 26.44
C SER A 217 -12.67 -37.52 26.50
N PRO A 218 -12.48 -38.20 25.34
CA PRO A 218 -11.11 -38.59 25.00
C PRO A 218 -10.74 -38.70 23.48
N ALA A 219 -9.52 -38.25 23.20
CA ALA A 219 -8.42 -38.81 22.41
C ALA A 219 -8.65 -39.73 21.16
N SER A 220 -7.85 -39.41 20.13
CA SER A 220 -7.02 -40.34 19.33
C SER A 220 -5.81 -39.51 18.88
N GLY A 221 -4.53 -39.86 19.02
CA GLY A 221 -3.88 -41.16 19.20
C GLY A 221 -3.12 -41.49 17.91
N ASN A 222 -1.79 -41.29 17.88
CA ASN A 222 -0.80 -42.28 17.42
C ASN A 222 0.67 -41.81 17.41
N PHE A 223 1.51 -42.58 18.14
CA PHE A 223 2.93 -43.02 17.97
C PHE A 223 4.07 -41.97 17.91
N SER A 224 4.96 -41.89 18.93
CA SER A 224 6.18 -42.72 19.26
C SER A 224 7.39 -42.37 18.38
N ASP A 225 8.65 -42.24 18.82
CA ASP A 225 9.33 -42.50 20.10
C ASP A 225 10.74 -41.82 20.10
N VAL A 226 11.34 -41.74 21.28
CA VAL A 226 12.56 -41.02 21.72
C VAL A 226 13.86 -41.60 21.12
N PRO A 227 14.89 -40.77 20.91
CA PRO A 227 16.14 -40.96 21.64
C PRO A 227 16.71 -39.61 22.18
N PRO A 228 17.81 -39.63 22.94
CA PRO A 228 18.12 -38.72 24.04
C PRO A 228 19.57 -38.17 23.94
N SER A 229 20.03 -37.46 24.97
CA SER A 229 20.92 -36.30 24.77
C SER A 229 22.32 -36.25 25.40
N ALA A 230 23.16 -35.50 24.67
CA ALA A 230 24.36 -34.74 25.03
C ALA A 230 25.64 -35.50 25.41
N PRO A 231 26.79 -34.99 24.93
CA PRO A 231 27.55 -34.07 25.77
C PRO A 231 28.07 -32.78 25.10
N ASP A 232 28.68 -31.94 25.95
CA ASP A 232 29.00 -30.51 25.89
C ASP A 232 30.08 -29.99 24.90
N ALA A 233 30.07 -28.65 24.82
CA ALA A 233 30.75 -27.67 23.93
C ALA A 233 32.30 -27.73 23.80
N PRO A 234 32.88 -27.01 22.81
CA PRO A 234 33.34 -25.62 23.04
C PRO A 234 33.08 -24.69 21.83
N GLY A 235 32.83 -23.39 21.97
CA GLY A 235 33.85 -22.37 22.24
C GLY A 235 33.81 -21.31 21.11
N SER A 236 33.63 -20.04 21.47
CA SER A 236 33.52 -18.83 20.62
C SER A 236 34.67 -18.63 19.61
N PRO A 237 34.46 -17.84 18.53
CA PRO A 237 34.96 -16.45 18.56
C PRO A 237 33.96 -15.42 17.98
N PHE A 238 33.72 -14.31 18.70
CA PHE A 238 34.32 -12.98 18.49
C PHE A 238 33.89 -12.24 17.21
N THR A 239 33.13 -11.17 17.45
CA THR A 239 33.19 -9.84 16.85
C THR A 239 33.86 -9.71 15.48
N SER A 240 33.08 -9.31 14.47
CA SER A 240 33.56 -8.44 13.41
C SER A 240 32.61 -7.26 13.28
N SER A 241 32.94 -6.18 13.99
CA SER A 241 32.53 -4.84 13.59
C SER A 241 33.41 -4.43 12.41
N ALA A 242 32.82 -4.25 11.23
CA ALA A 242 33.36 -3.42 10.17
C ALA A 242 32.22 -2.88 9.31
N THR A 243 31.88 -1.63 9.63
CA THR A 243 31.28 -0.55 8.83
C THR A 243 31.06 -0.73 7.32
N SER A 244 29.96 -0.12 6.88
CA SER A 244 29.66 0.39 5.52
C SER A 244 29.28 -0.70 4.51
N HIS A 245 28.10 -0.67 3.91
CA HIS A 245 27.58 0.44 3.15
C HIS A 245 26.09 0.69 3.40
N SER A 246 25.74 1.95 3.67
CA SER A 246 24.46 2.52 3.29
C SER A 246 24.24 2.25 1.81
N LEU A 247 23.39 1.26 1.49
CA LEU A 247 22.80 1.16 0.17
C LEU A 247 21.75 2.27 0.12
N GLY A 248 22.23 3.41 -0.38
CA GLY A 248 21.49 4.64 -0.51
C GLY A 248 20.16 4.44 -1.20
N SER A 249 19.20 5.19 -0.67
CA SER A 249 17.99 5.65 -1.33
C SER A 249 18.18 5.81 -2.84
N ASN A 250 17.71 4.82 -3.60
CA ASN A 250 17.49 4.92 -5.04
C ASN A 250 16.07 4.40 -5.38
N THR A 251 15.15 4.43 -4.42
CA THR A 251 13.72 4.51 -4.71
C THR A 251 13.45 5.98 -4.98
N ILE A 252 13.65 6.43 -6.21
CA ILE A 252 13.13 7.73 -6.65
C ILE A 252 11.64 7.68 -6.32
N SER A 253 11.23 8.44 -5.31
CA SER A 253 9.83 8.62 -4.94
C SER A 253 9.11 9.16 -6.17
N ASP A 254 8.38 8.29 -6.87
CA ASP A 254 7.49 8.70 -7.96
C ASP A 254 6.20 9.26 -7.36
N HIS A 255 6.33 10.35 -6.60
CA HIS A 255 5.19 11.08 -6.05
C HIS A 255 4.30 11.57 -7.21
N TRP A 256 3.00 11.24 -7.19
CA TRP A 256 2.04 11.51 -8.28
C TRP A 256 2.11 12.96 -8.80
N ALA A 257 2.27 13.94 -7.89
CA ALA A 257 2.36 15.36 -8.23
C ALA A 257 3.53 15.70 -9.19
N LYS A 258 4.60 14.90 -9.23
CA LYS A 258 5.72 15.06 -10.17
C LYS A 258 5.27 14.91 -11.63
N ASN A 259 4.14 14.25 -11.89
CA ASN A 259 3.65 13.95 -13.24
C ASN A 259 2.52 14.87 -13.71
N VAL A 260 1.85 15.61 -12.81
CA VAL A 260 0.66 16.45 -13.12
C VAL A 260 0.94 17.45 -14.25
N PHE A 261 2.12 18.07 -14.24
CA PHE A 261 2.49 19.10 -15.20
C PHE A 261 3.38 18.60 -16.34
N LYS A 262 3.70 17.30 -16.41
CA LYS A 262 4.55 16.73 -17.47
C LYS A 262 3.80 16.56 -18.79
N GLU A 263 2.52 16.19 -18.73
CA GLU A 263 1.72 15.81 -19.90
C GLU A 263 0.60 16.82 -20.23
N ALA A 264 0.40 17.82 -19.37
CA ALA A 264 -0.68 18.80 -19.52
C ALA A 264 -0.48 19.68 -20.77
N ARG A 265 -1.27 19.44 -21.81
CA ARG A 265 -1.41 20.37 -22.94
C ARG A 265 -2.51 21.38 -22.60
N ALA A 266 -2.12 22.56 -22.12
CA ALA A 266 -3.07 23.61 -21.82
C ALA A 266 -3.41 24.41 -23.09
N THR A 267 -4.67 24.43 -23.48
CA THR A 267 -5.11 25.00 -24.77
C THR A 267 -6.14 26.10 -24.61
N THR A 268 -6.93 26.06 -23.54
CA THR A 268 -8.05 26.96 -23.29
C THR A 268 -7.53 28.22 -22.62
N ARG A 269 -7.48 29.32 -23.38
CA ARG A 269 -7.02 30.62 -22.86
C ARG A 269 -8.05 31.22 -21.90
N ILE A 270 -7.59 31.74 -20.78
CA ILE A 270 -8.42 32.56 -19.87
C ILE A 270 -8.22 34.04 -20.23
N PRO A 271 -9.26 34.89 -20.16
CA PRO A 271 -9.09 36.33 -20.20
C PRO A 271 -8.01 36.79 -19.21
N TYR A 272 -7.01 37.53 -19.67
CA TYR A 272 -5.83 37.89 -18.86
C TYR A 272 -6.11 39.03 -17.85
N VAL A 273 -7.09 38.83 -16.97
CA VAL A 273 -7.64 39.82 -16.03
C VAL A 273 -7.13 39.54 -14.62
N GLY A 274 -6.62 40.58 -13.95
CA GLY A 274 -6.10 40.50 -12.58
C GLY A 274 -4.65 40.98 -12.46
N GLU A 275 -4.17 41.08 -11.22
CA GLU A 275 -2.82 41.53 -10.90
C GLU A 275 -1.73 40.57 -11.39
N SER A 276 -0.52 41.09 -11.61
CA SER A 276 0.64 40.29 -12.01
C SER A 276 1.04 39.27 -10.94
N SER A 277 1.72 38.20 -11.39
CA SER A 277 2.27 37.22 -10.47
C SER A 277 3.28 37.87 -9.51
N LYS A 278 3.13 37.65 -8.21
CA LYS A 278 4.02 38.22 -7.18
C LYS A 278 3.95 37.42 -5.89
N CYS A 279 5.00 37.52 -5.07
CA CYS A 279 5.01 37.00 -3.71
C CYS A 279 5.24 38.16 -2.73
N LEU A 280 4.40 38.23 -1.71
CA LEU A 280 4.41 39.23 -0.64
C LEU A 280 4.87 38.62 0.70
N GLY A 281 5.37 37.39 0.67
CA GLY A 281 5.85 36.69 1.85
C GLY A 281 7.14 37.27 2.42
N ASP A 282 7.42 36.96 3.68
CA ASP A 282 8.71 37.28 4.29
C ASP A 282 9.83 36.43 3.66
N VAL A 283 11.00 37.04 3.48
CA VAL A 283 12.17 36.34 2.97
C VAL A 283 12.63 35.29 3.98
N THR A 284 12.91 34.08 3.49
CA THR A 284 13.37 32.93 4.27
C THR A 284 14.81 32.56 3.84
N PRO A 285 15.84 33.10 4.53
CA PRO A 285 17.23 32.83 4.19
C PRO A 285 17.56 31.33 4.30
N GLY A 286 18.35 30.81 3.36
CA GLY A 286 18.86 29.44 3.44
C GLY A 286 17.82 28.33 3.22
N VAL A 287 16.60 28.65 2.78
CA VAL A 287 15.50 27.67 2.68
C VAL A 287 15.85 26.42 1.88
N LYS A 288 16.56 26.54 0.75
CA LYS A 288 16.93 25.39 -0.07
C LYS A 288 17.82 24.39 0.67
N ARG A 289 18.78 24.90 1.44
CA ARG A 289 19.65 24.07 2.27
C ARG A 289 18.84 23.39 3.36
N TRP A 290 18.00 24.16 4.05
CA TRP A 290 17.12 23.64 5.11
C TRP A 290 16.18 22.55 4.60
N LEU A 291 15.53 22.73 3.44
CA LEU A 291 14.65 21.74 2.83
C LEU A 291 15.39 20.43 2.56
N ASN A 292 16.57 20.51 1.95
CA ASN A 292 17.40 19.34 1.67
C ASN A 292 17.85 18.62 2.96
N GLU A 293 18.32 19.38 3.96
CA GLU A 293 18.76 18.84 5.27
C GLU A 293 17.61 18.22 6.07
N THR A 294 16.38 18.66 5.85
CA THR A 294 15.20 18.16 6.58
C THR A 294 14.39 17.11 5.80
N GLY A 295 14.92 16.62 4.68
CA GLY A 295 14.35 15.50 3.91
C GLY A 295 13.20 15.89 2.99
N PHE A 296 13.09 17.15 2.60
CA PHE A 296 12.11 17.58 1.60
C PHE A 296 12.62 17.34 0.18
N GLU A 297 11.80 16.69 -0.64
CA GLU A 297 12.03 16.48 -2.06
C GLU A 297 11.21 17.45 -2.91
N GLU A 298 11.77 17.91 -4.03
CA GLU A 298 11.07 18.75 -4.99
C GLU A 298 10.06 17.93 -5.80
N LEU A 299 8.81 18.39 -5.87
CA LEU A 299 7.76 17.79 -6.69
C LEU A 299 7.78 18.37 -8.11
N PHE A 300 7.62 19.68 -8.21
CA PHE A 300 7.66 20.39 -9.49
C PHE A 300 7.96 21.87 -9.28
N GLN A 301 8.30 22.53 -10.39
CA GLN A 301 8.44 23.99 -10.47
C GLN A 301 7.55 24.55 -11.57
N LEU A 302 6.94 25.70 -11.30
CA LEU A 302 6.19 26.50 -12.27
C LEU A 302 6.83 27.87 -12.44
N ALA A 303 6.93 28.32 -13.68
CA ALA A 303 7.52 29.60 -14.04
C ALA A 303 6.43 30.57 -14.49
N PHE A 304 6.36 31.74 -13.86
CA PHE A 304 5.38 32.78 -14.14
C PHE A 304 6.06 33.99 -14.77
N ASN A 305 6.66 33.80 -15.95
CA ASN A 305 7.58 34.73 -16.62
C ASN A 305 6.90 35.90 -17.36
N GLY A 306 5.61 36.16 -17.10
CA GLY A 306 4.88 37.25 -17.74
C GLY A 306 5.33 38.60 -17.21
N ASP A 307 4.53 39.17 -16.31
CA ASP A 307 4.81 40.49 -15.71
C ASP A 307 5.78 40.43 -14.51
N SER A 308 6.35 39.25 -14.22
CA SER A 308 7.26 38.99 -13.10
C SER A 308 8.24 37.88 -13.44
N ASP A 309 9.42 37.83 -12.80
CA ASP A 309 10.28 36.65 -12.81
C ASP A 309 10.08 35.86 -11.50
N LEU A 310 8.86 35.34 -11.35
CA LEU A 310 8.45 34.51 -10.22
C LEU A 310 8.52 33.04 -10.60
N ARG A 311 9.19 32.24 -9.77
CA ARG A 311 9.12 30.78 -9.83
C ARG A 311 8.52 30.22 -8.56
N VAL A 312 7.63 29.26 -8.71
CA VAL A 312 6.97 28.56 -7.61
C VAL A 312 7.44 27.12 -7.61
N TYR A 313 7.81 26.61 -6.45
CA TYR A 313 8.24 25.25 -6.22
C TYR A 313 7.34 24.63 -5.16
N LEU A 314 7.00 23.35 -5.33
CA LEU A 314 6.39 22.55 -4.28
C LEU A 314 7.35 21.45 -3.85
N TYR A 315 7.49 21.28 -2.54
CA TYR A 315 8.32 20.25 -1.92
C TYR A 315 7.49 19.40 -0.98
N VAL A 316 7.74 18.11 -0.92
CA VAL A 316 7.11 17.17 0.02
C VAL A 316 8.17 16.49 0.87
N ARG A 317 7.83 16.18 2.11
CA ARG A 317 8.63 15.27 2.94
C ARG A 317 7.87 13.96 3.11
N GLU A 318 8.47 12.86 2.68
CA GLU A 318 7.82 11.54 2.65
C GLU A 318 7.42 11.05 4.05
N ASP A 319 8.26 11.31 5.06
CA ASP A 319 8.06 10.78 6.42
C ASP A 319 6.75 11.22 7.08
N ASP A 320 6.26 12.42 6.76
CA ASP A 320 5.05 12.99 7.38
C ASP A 320 4.15 13.75 6.39
N HIS A 321 4.36 13.51 5.10
CA HIS A 321 3.65 14.12 3.98
C HIS A 321 3.54 15.65 4.06
N ARG A 322 4.46 16.32 4.77
CA ARG A 322 4.43 17.77 4.90
C ARG A 322 4.80 18.40 3.59
N VAL A 323 4.02 19.41 3.18
CA VAL A 323 4.23 20.10 1.92
C VAL A 323 4.64 21.54 2.16
N ARG A 324 5.66 21.98 1.43
CA ARG A 324 6.18 23.35 1.44
C ARG A 324 6.02 23.96 0.06
N ILE A 325 5.44 25.15 0.02
CA ILE A 325 5.49 26.00 -1.17
C ILE A 325 6.61 27.01 -1.03
N VAL A 326 7.43 27.13 -2.06
CA VAL A 326 8.52 28.10 -2.13
C VAL A 326 8.33 29.00 -3.34
N CYS A 327 8.24 30.30 -3.10
CA CYS A 327 8.31 31.32 -4.13
C CYS A 327 9.74 31.83 -4.22
N LYS A 328 10.32 31.81 -5.42
CA LYS A 328 11.59 32.47 -5.75
C LYS A 328 11.28 33.71 -6.57
N THR A 329 11.64 34.87 -6.04
CA THR A 329 11.56 36.15 -6.74
C THR A 329 12.96 36.58 -7.14
N PHE A 330 13.10 37.07 -8.37
CA PHE A 330 14.36 37.56 -8.87
C PHE A 330 14.59 39.01 -8.43
N ARG A 331 15.67 39.25 -7.66
CA ARG A 331 16.07 40.60 -7.25
C ARG A 331 17.17 41.16 -8.14
N SER A 332 18.14 40.31 -8.53
CA SER A 332 19.23 40.67 -9.43
C SER A 332 19.85 39.42 -10.08
N PRO A 333 20.71 39.55 -11.10
CA PRO A 333 21.43 38.42 -11.72
C PRO A 333 22.19 37.53 -10.74
N ARG A 334 22.55 38.05 -9.56
CA ARG A 334 23.34 37.34 -8.55
C ARG A 334 22.55 37.03 -7.28
N SER A 335 21.29 37.46 -7.18
CA SER A 335 20.50 37.26 -5.95
C SER A 335 19.03 37.00 -6.25
N SER A 336 18.50 36.01 -5.55
CA SER A 336 17.07 35.70 -5.56
C SER A 336 16.59 35.64 -4.11
N ASP A 337 15.45 36.26 -3.86
CA ASP A 337 14.77 36.16 -2.59
C ASP A 337 13.89 34.92 -2.64
N TYR A 338 13.87 34.17 -1.53
CA TYR A 338 13.07 32.96 -1.40
C TYR A 338 12.09 33.15 -0.26
N HIS A 339 10.84 32.74 -0.46
CA HIS A 339 9.75 32.85 0.49
C HIS A 339 9.14 31.47 0.65
N CYS A 340 8.97 30.99 1.89
CA CYS A 340 8.54 29.61 2.13
C CYS A 340 7.46 29.54 3.20
N LEU A 341 6.39 28.80 2.92
CA LEU A 341 5.37 28.46 3.89
C LEU A 341 4.96 26.98 3.76
N PRO A 342 4.54 26.34 4.86
CA PRO A 342 3.71 25.14 4.79
C PRO A 342 2.44 25.39 3.98
N LEU A 343 2.05 24.41 3.17
CA LEU A 343 0.86 24.51 2.34
C LEU A 343 -0.43 24.61 3.18
N ASN A 344 -0.48 23.92 4.32
CA ASN A 344 -1.60 23.96 5.27
C ASN A 344 -1.79 25.30 6.02
N MET A 345 -0.88 26.26 5.85
CA MET A 345 -1.08 27.63 6.36
C MET A 345 -1.72 28.57 5.34
N LEU A 346 -1.99 28.09 4.14
CA LEU A 346 -2.51 28.86 3.03
C LEU A 346 -3.90 28.38 2.62
N GLU A 347 -4.73 29.36 2.27
CA GLU A 347 -5.99 29.20 1.53
C GLU A 347 -5.80 29.72 0.12
N ILE A 348 -6.53 29.14 -0.83
CA ILE A 348 -6.45 29.49 -2.24
C ILE A 348 -7.78 30.11 -2.70
N VAL A 349 -7.72 31.32 -3.26
CA VAL A 349 -8.92 32.04 -3.70
C VAL A 349 -8.72 32.42 -5.16
N ARG A 350 -9.73 32.21 -6.00
CA ARG A 350 -9.68 32.65 -7.38
C ARG A 350 -10.15 34.10 -7.50
N VAL A 351 -9.39 34.90 -8.25
CA VAL A 351 -9.77 36.27 -8.62
C VAL A 351 -9.42 36.47 -10.08
N GLY A 352 -10.42 36.38 -10.96
CA GLY A 352 -10.22 36.47 -12.41
C GLY A 352 -9.33 35.34 -12.95
N SER A 353 -8.21 35.69 -13.58
CA SER A 353 -7.22 34.72 -14.07
C SER A 353 -6.12 34.38 -13.05
N CYS A 354 -6.34 34.71 -11.77
CA CYS A 354 -5.34 34.55 -10.73
C CYS A 354 -5.81 33.60 -9.63
N LEU A 355 -4.87 32.82 -9.10
CA LEU A 355 -5.01 32.14 -7.82
C LEU A 355 -4.23 32.91 -6.76
N GLN A 356 -4.96 33.45 -5.79
CA GLN A 356 -4.43 34.13 -4.63
C GLN A 356 -4.22 33.14 -3.50
N LEU A 357 -2.97 33.00 -3.07
CA LEU A 357 -2.60 32.23 -1.90
C LEU A 357 -2.59 33.16 -0.70
N CYS A 358 -3.49 32.93 0.25
CA CYS A 358 -3.75 33.78 1.37
C CYS A 358 -3.44 33.07 2.69
N ARG A 359 -2.79 33.75 3.61
CA ARG A 359 -2.56 33.27 4.97
C ARG A 359 -3.61 33.86 5.90
N ARG A 360 -4.26 33.00 6.69
CA ARG A 360 -5.16 33.45 7.75
C ARG A 360 -4.40 33.92 8.98
N ARG A 361 -4.75 35.09 9.52
CA ARG A 361 -4.19 35.57 10.80
C ARG A 361 -4.67 34.70 11.97
N ARG A 362 -3.81 34.50 12.98
CA ARG A 362 -4.19 33.76 14.19
C ARG A 362 -5.33 34.50 14.90
N GLY A 363 -6.52 33.89 14.92
CA GLY A 363 -7.70 34.39 15.65
C GLY A 363 -8.71 35.22 14.85
N GLY A 364 -8.55 35.38 13.54
CA GLY A 364 -9.45 36.18 12.70
C GLY A 364 -10.00 35.44 11.47
N GLN A 365 -10.98 36.07 10.80
CA GLN A 365 -11.46 35.68 9.47
C GLN A 365 -10.66 36.36 8.34
N GLU A 366 -9.73 37.25 8.69
CA GLU A 366 -8.95 38.04 7.73
C GLU A 366 -7.92 37.17 7.00
N LEU A 367 -8.02 37.18 5.68
CA LEU A 367 -7.08 36.57 4.74
C LEU A 367 -6.06 37.62 4.28
N VAL A 368 -4.78 37.33 4.51
CA VAL A 368 -3.67 38.18 4.07
C VAL A 368 -3.02 37.55 2.85
N LEU A 369 -3.00 38.28 1.73
CA LEU A 369 -2.36 37.82 0.50
C LEU A 369 -0.87 37.50 0.72
N TRP A 370 -0.46 36.29 0.39
CA TRP A 370 0.92 35.82 0.45
C TRP A 370 1.55 35.68 -0.93
N ALA A 371 0.80 35.18 -1.91
CA ALA A 371 1.21 35.15 -3.31
C ALA A 371 0.01 35.30 -4.24
N ASN A 372 0.21 35.94 -5.38
CA ASN A 372 -0.75 36.00 -6.47
C ASN A 372 -0.12 35.30 -7.67
N LEU A 373 -0.83 34.34 -8.26
CA LEU A 373 -0.35 33.51 -9.37
C LEU A 373 -1.29 33.70 -10.56
N LYS A 374 -0.84 34.39 -11.61
CA LYS A 374 -1.64 34.66 -12.81
C LYS A 374 -1.42 33.58 -13.87
N PHE A 375 -2.50 32.93 -14.30
CA PHE A 375 -2.48 31.86 -15.28
C PHE A 375 -2.97 32.37 -16.64
N SER A 376 -2.39 31.83 -17.72
CA SER A 376 -2.80 32.13 -19.10
C SER A 376 -3.82 31.12 -19.64
N THR A 377 -3.92 29.95 -19.01
CA THR A 377 -4.76 28.84 -19.46
C THR A 377 -5.54 28.22 -18.31
N LEU A 378 -6.76 27.79 -18.60
CA LEU A 378 -7.71 27.25 -17.61
C LEU A 378 -7.18 25.96 -17.01
N GLU A 379 -6.61 25.09 -17.85
CA GLU A 379 -6.11 23.79 -17.44
C GLU A 379 -4.98 23.92 -16.42
N HIS A 380 -4.04 24.85 -16.60
CA HIS A 380 -2.96 25.04 -15.63
C HIS A 380 -3.46 25.62 -14.30
N MET A 381 -4.45 26.50 -14.35
CA MET A 381 -5.06 27.07 -13.14
C MET A 381 -5.77 25.97 -12.35
N VAL A 382 -6.63 25.19 -13.01
CA VAL A 382 -7.37 24.08 -12.40
C VAL A 382 -6.42 23.01 -11.87
N LEU A 383 -5.44 22.59 -12.67
CA LEU A 383 -4.45 21.59 -12.22
C LEU A 383 -3.66 22.06 -11.01
N PHE A 384 -3.26 23.34 -10.98
CA PHE A 384 -2.61 23.90 -9.81
C PHE A 384 -3.52 23.91 -8.59
N PHE A 385 -4.78 24.34 -8.75
CA PHE A 385 -5.77 24.37 -7.68
C PHE A 385 -6.02 22.96 -7.09
N CYS A 386 -6.33 21.97 -7.94
CA CYS A 386 -6.55 20.59 -7.49
C CYS A 386 -5.31 20.00 -6.83
N THR A 387 -4.12 20.25 -7.41
CA THR A 387 -2.86 19.76 -6.84
C THR A 387 -2.58 20.39 -5.47
N PHE A 388 -2.84 21.70 -5.33
CA PHE A 388 -2.71 22.42 -4.07
C PHE A 388 -3.62 21.81 -3.00
N LEU A 389 -4.90 21.59 -3.32
CA LEU A 389 -5.86 21.01 -2.37
C LEU A 389 -5.47 19.59 -1.95
N ALA A 390 -5.12 18.74 -2.92
CA ALA A 390 -4.75 17.35 -2.66
C ALA A 390 -3.46 17.22 -1.83
N LEU A 391 -2.44 18.02 -2.14
CA LEU A 391 -1.21 18.04 -1.34
C LEU A 391 -1.45 18.59 0.06
N ARG A 392 -2.33 19.58 0.21
CA ARG A 392 -2.64 20.19 1.50
C ARG A 392 -3.42 19.26 2.42
N SER A 393 -4.31 18.42 1.89
CA SER A 393 -5.11 17.48 2.68
C SER A 393 -4.29 16.32 3.23
N GLN A 394 -3.11 16.05 2.67
CA GLN A 394 -2.22 14.95 3.06
C GLN A 394 -1.29 15.30 4.23
N ASP A 395 -1.19 16.57 4.66
CA ASP A 395 -0.25 16.99 5.72
C ASP A 395 -0.61 16.37 7.08
N CYS A 396 0.17 15.36 7.51
CA CYS A 396 -0.04 14.65 8.77
C CYS A 396 0.36 15.47 10.01
N GLY A 397 1.17 16.51 9.86
CA GLY A 397 1.67 17.32 10.97
C GLY A 397 0.61 18.27 11.53
N ARG A 398 -0.27 18.77 10.66
CA ARG A 398 -1.45 19.54 11.06
C ARG A 398 -2.51 19.48 9.95
N PRO A 399 -3.40 18.47 10.00
CA PRO A 399 -4.51 18.36 9.07
C PRO A 399 -5.33 19.64 9.06
N VAL A 400 -5.78 20.06 7.87
CA VAL A 400 -6.61 21.27 7.74
C VAL A 400 -8.05 20.93 8.12
N ASP A 401 -8.50 21.47 9.25
CA ASP A 401 -9.91 21.40 9.64
C ASP A 401 -10.72 22.50 8.97
N ARG A 402 -11.93 22.18 8.48
CA ARG A 402 -12.89 23.11 7.87
C ARG A 402 -12.33 23.83 6.63
N ILE A 403 -12.12 23.06 5.56
CA ILE A 403 -11.72 23.57 4.24
C ILE A 403 -12.84 24.45 3.68
N ARG A 404 -12.54 25.71 3.34
CA ARG A 404 -13.51 26.70 2.84
C ARG A 404 -13.31 27.04 1.37
N ASP A 405 -12.11 26.77 0.89
CA ASP A 405 -11.58 27.05 -0.42
C ASP A 405 -11.50 25.76 -1.26
N TYR A 406 -12.44 24.84 -1.05
CA TYR A 406 -12.52 23.60 -1.81
C TYR A 406 -13.17 23.81 -3.18
N GLU A 407 -14.00 24.85 -3.32
CA GLU A 407 -14.60 25.29 -4.58
C GLU A 407 -13.70 26.30 -5.28
N LEU A 408 -13.63 26.18 -6.60
CA LEU A 408 -12.96 27.15 -7.46
C LEU A 408 -14.00 28.16 -7.94
N ASP A 409 -14.02 29.34 -7.31
CA ASP A 409 -14.99 30.40 -7.65
C ASP A 409 -15.03 30.68 -9.16
N ASP A 410 -16.20 31.02 -9.69
CA ASP A 410 -16.49 31.25 -11.11
C ASP A 410 -16.30 30.04 -12.05
N GLU A 411 -16.06 28.82 -11.54
CA GLU A 411 -16.16 27.57 -12.31
C GLU A 411 -17.31 26.69 -11.81
N GLU A 412 -17.82 25.84 -12.71
CA GLU A 412 -18.81 24.80 -12.38
C GLU A 412 -18.14 23.42 -12.38
N GLU A 413 -18.32 22.66 -11.30
CA GLU A 413 -17.88 21.28 -11.25
C GLU A 413 -18.78 20.39 -12.10
N LEU A 414 -18.26 19.93 -13.25
CA LEU A 414 -18.99 19.04 -14.15
C LEU A 414 -18.81 17.56 -13.78
N PHE A 415 -17.69 17.21 -13.14
CA PHE A 415 -17.33 15.86 -12.75
C PHE A 415 -16.62 15.88 -11.40
N GLY A 416 -17.20 15.21 -10.40
CA GLY A 416 -16.72 15.18 -9.01
C GLY A 416 -16.78 13.78 -8.39
N GLY A 417 -15.97 13.54 -7.36
CA GLY A 417 -15.87 12.26 -6.65
C GLY A 417 -15.54 12.44 -5.17
#